data_AF-A0A8J8SJ41-F1
#
_entry.id   AF-A0A8J8SJ41-F1
#
_cell.length_a   1.000
_cell.length_b   1.000
_cell.length_c   1.000
_cell.angle_alpha   90.00
_cell.angle_beta   90.00
_cell.angle_gamma   90.00
#
_symmetry.space_group_name_H-M   'P 1'
#
loop_
_entity.id
_entity.type
_entity.pdbx_description
1 polymer ?
#
loop_
_entity_poly.entity_id
_entity_poly.type
_entity_poly.pdbx_seq_one_letter_code
_entity_poly.pdbx_strand_id
1 'polypeptide(L)'
;MTMKRLLYFLALLLILSGCKTTTQENTPPVVIMREAIHMDNHYQLYTDGESVFLKDVKEDSTITLRKCYETIKERLTLPTINSEAPPPESDITTYLEEATPFTYDATLETSTMYLQHLKESGWVIFAQYANYLYLDMYLKKDDIYMRVIVLDEKIKIFKNISGEVPDPLSYVNERASKKK
;
A
#
# COMPACT_ATOMS: atom_id res chain seq x y z
N MET A 1 -50.19 37.83 24.30
CA MET A 1 -49.53 37.62 22.99
C MET A 1 -50.54 36.93 22.09
N THR A 2 -50.98 37.54 20.99
CA THR A 2 -52.10 37.02 20.18
C THR A 2 -51.67 35.79 19.39
N MET A 3 -52.56 34.78 19.26
CA MET A 3 -52.30 33.48 18.62
C MET A 3 -51.71 33.60 17.20
N LYS A 4 -52.02 34.69 16.49
CA LYS A 4 -51.43 35.03 15.19
C LYS A 4 -49.92 35.33 15.27
N ARG A 5 -49.44 36.03 16.31
CA ARG A 5 -48.01 36.30 16.51
C ARG A 5 -47.21 35.03 16.83
N LEU A 6 -47.82 34.05 17.50
CA LEU A 6 -47.19 32.76 17.77
C LEU A 6 -47.03 31.94 16.48
N LEU A 7 -48.04 31.98 15.59
CA LEU A 7 -47.99 31.28 14.30
C LEU A 7 -46.89 31.83 13.37
N TYR A 8 -46.72 33.16 13.34
CA TYR A 8 -45.64 33.78 12.58
C TYR A 8 -44.25 33.41 13.12
N PHE A 9 -44.10 33.31 14.44
CA PHE A 9 -42.85 32.89 15.06
C PHE A 9 -42.50 31.42 14.75
N LEU A 10 -43.52 30.54 14.75
CA LEU A 10 -43.34 29.13 14.45
C LEU A 10 -42.97 28.90 12.98
N ALA A 11 -43.59 29.64 12.06
CA ALA A 11 -43.27 29.59 10.63
C ALA A 11 -41.84 30.10 10.34
N LEU A 12 -41.37 31.13 11.06
CA LEU A 12 -40.01 31.65 10.91
C LEU A 12 -38.94 30.64 11.37
N LEU A 13 -39.21 29.89 12.45
CA LEU A 13 -38.32 28.83 12.96
C LEU A 13 -38.20 27.64 12.01
N LEU A 14 -39.26 27.31 11.27
CA LEU A 14 -39.25 26.23 10.29
C LEU A 14 -38.44 26.56 9.03
N ILE A 15 -38.41 27.83 8.60
CA ILE A 15 -37.61 28.28 7.44
C ILE A 15 -36.11 28.33 7.80
N LEU A 16 -35.77 28.67 9.04
CA LEU A 16 -34.38 28.68 9.53
C LEU A 16 -33.81 27.28 9.82
N SER A 17 -34.67 26.26 9.87
CA SER A 17 -34.25 24.86 9.96
C SER A 17 -33.94 24.24 8.58
N GLY A 18 -33.80 25.09 7.56
CA GLY A 18 -33.38 24.71 6.21
C GLY A 18 -32.21 23.74 6.28
N CYS A 19 -32.46 22.53 5.77
CA CYS A 19 -31.54 21.42 5.74
C CYS A 19 -30.13 21.90 5.41
N LYS A 20 -29.19 21.69 6.33
CA LYS A 20 -27.80 21.51 5.96
C LYS A 20 -27.76 20.24 5.13
N THR A 21 -27.94 20.37 3.82
CA THR A 21 -27.48 19.36 2.88
C THR A 21 -25.97 19.34 3.08
N THR A 22 -25.51 18.38 3.88
CA THR A 22 -24.11 18.00 3.93
C THR A 22 -23.79 17.56 2.51
N THR A 23 -23.32 18.47 1.69
CA THR A 23 -22.68 18.14 0.42
C THR A 23 -21.50 17.30 0.83
N GLN A 24 -21.67 15.97 0.76
CA GLN A 24 -20.59 15.03 0.94
C GLN A 24 -19.65 15.32 -0.21
N GLU A 25 -18.63 16.14 0.08
CA GLU A 25 -17.56 16.47 -0.83
C GLU A 25 -16.98 15.12 -1.25
N ASN A 26 -17.31 14.72 -2.46
CA ASN A 26 -16.93 13.44 -3.02
C ASN A 26 -15.46 13.60 -3.44
N THR A 27 -14.58 13.82 -2.47
CA THR A 27 -13.14 13.83 -2.67
C THR A 27 -12.81 12.51 -3.35
N PRO A 28 -12.19 12.53 -4.55
CA PRO A 28 -11.80 11.30 -5.21
C PRO A 28 -10.93 10.49 -4.24
N PRO A 29 -11.07 9.16 -4.24
CA PRO A 29 -10.32 8.31 -3.32
C PRO A 29 -8.82 8.57 -3.50
N VAL A 30 -8.12 8.77 -2.40
CA VAL A 30 -6.66 8.85 -2.38
C VAL A 30 -6.12 7.49 -2.82
N VAL A 31 -5.34 7.47 -3.91
CA VAL A 31 -4.73 6.24 -4.44
C VAL A 31 -3.23 6.26 -4.19
N ILE A 32 -2.71 5.26 -3.46
CA ILE A 32 -1.29 5.08 -3.26
C ILE A 32 -0.71 4.37 -4.48
N MET A 33 0.14 5.06 -5.22
CA MET A 33 0.76 4.56 -6.46
C MET A 33 2.07 3.82 -6.19
N ARG A 34 2.85 4.31 -5.21
CA ARG A 34 4.10 3.69 -4.76
C ARG A 34 4.27 3.87 -3.26
N GLU A 35 4.94 2.92 -2.63
CA GLU A 35 5.23 2.96 -1.20
C GLU A 35 6.60 2.34 -0.94
N ALA A 36 7.38 2.95 -0.06
CA ALA A 36 8.64 2.39 0.40
C ALA A 36 8.73 2.51 1.92
N ILE A 37 9.07 1.39 2.57
CA ILE A 37 9.22 1.25 4.02
C ILE A 37 10.59 0.63 4.27
N HIS A 38 11.43 1.27 5.07
CA HIS A 38 12.71 0.70 5.52
C HIS A 38 13.16 1.36 6.82
N MET A 39 13.35 0.54 7.86
CA MET A 39 13.60 1.03 9.22
C MET A 39 12.54 2.07 9.63
N ASP A 40 12.99 3.29 9.93
CA ASP A 40 12.19 4.43 10.34
C ASP A 40 11.62 5.24 9.15
N ASN A 41 11.97 4.89 7.92
CA ASN A 41 11.52 5.63 6.75
C ASN A 41 10.25 5.02 6.17
N HIS A 42 9.24 5.85 5.93
CA HIS A 42 8.01 5.45 5.26
C HIS A 42 7.55 6.57 4.32
N TYR A 43 7.72 6.33 3.02
CA TYR A 43 7.33 7.30 1.99
C TYR A 43 6.24 6.73 1.08
N GLN A 44 5.31 7.60 0.67
CA GLN A 44 4.24 7.25 -0.25
C GLN A 44 4.17 8.26 -1.40
N LEU A 45 4.06 7.75 -2.62
CA LEU A 45 3.61 8.53 -3.77
C LEU A 45 2.12 8.24 -3.95
N TYR A 46 1.28 9.27 -3.84
CA TYR A 46 -0.16 9.09 -3.98
C TYR A 46 -0.78 10.20 -4.83
N THR A 47 -2.03 9.99 -5.25
CA THR A 47 -2.80 10.94 -6.05
C THR A 47 -4.22 11.06 -5.51
N ASP A 48 -4.78 12.26 -5.60
CA ASP A 48 -6.21 12.54 -5.39
C ASP A 48 -6.98 12.59 -6.72
N GLY A 49 -6.35 12.18 -7.83
CA GLY A 49 -6.90 12.27 -9.17
C GLY A 49 -6.54 13.54 -9.92
N GLU A 50 -6.24 14.65 -9.23
CA GLU A 50 -5.85 15.92 -9.84
C GLU A 50 -4.34 16.17 -9.77
N SER A 51 -3.72 15.80 -8.65
CA SER A 51 -2.32 16.04 -8.36
C SER A 51 -1.64 14.80 -7.77
N VAL A 52 -0.34 14.72 -7.99
CA VAL A 52 0.53 13.69 -7.41
C VAL A 52 1.32 14.31 -6.26
N PHE A 53 1.32 13.63 -5.13
CA PHE A 53 1.93 14.05 -3.88
C PHE A 53 2.97 13.05 -3.41
N LEU A 54 3.98 13.55 -2.72
CA LEU A 54 4.91 12.76 -1.93
C LEU A 54 4.58 13.00 -0.46
N LYS A 55 4.30 11.93 0.29
CA LYS A 55 4.15 11.95 1.74
C LYS A 55 5.33 11.28 2.41
N ASP A 56 5.90 11.97 3.40
CA ASP A 56 6.63 11.34 4.50
C ASP A 56 5.61 10.98 5.56
N VAL A 57 5.38 9.67 5.76
CA VAL A 57 4.35 9.18 6.66
C VAL A 57 4.78 9.33 8.12
N LYS A 58 6.08 9.25 8.41
CA LYS A 58 6.59 9.38 9.78
C LYS A 58 6.50 10.82 10.26
N GLU A 59 6.92 11.77 9.43
CA GLU A 59 6.90 13.20 9.75
C GLU A 59 5.55 13.88 9.46
N ASP A 60 4.57 13.11 8.96
CA ASP A 60 3.27 13.58 8.47
C ASP A 60 3.36 14.81 7.55
N SER A 61 4.40 14.84 6.72
CA SER A 61 4.66 15.95 5.80
C SER A 61 4.30 15.56 4.37
N THR A 62 3.73 16.50 3.62
CA THR A 62 3.26 16.27 2.25
C THR A 62 3.74 17.37 1.33
N ILE A 63 4.25 16.98 0.15
CA ILE A 63 4.68 17.90 -0.90
C ILE A 63 3.92 17.58 -2.18
N THR A 64 3.28 18.59 -2.77
CA THR A 64 2.70 18.49 -4.11
C THR A 64 3.81 18.48 -5.15
N LEU A 65 3.87 17.42 -5.96
CA LEU A 65 4.91 17.27 -6.98
C LEU A 65 4.48 17.83 -8.34
N ARG A 66 3.26 17.50 -8.79
CA ARG A 66 2.76 17.80 -10.13
C ARG A 66 1.27 17.53 -10.26
N LYS A 67 0.66 18.00 -11.36
CA LYS A 67 -0.66 17.52 -11.80
C LYS A 67 -0.62 16.06 -12.26
N CYS A 68 -1.71 15.33 -12.04
CA CYS A 68 -1.89 13.95 -12.43
C CYS A 68 -2.39 13.88 -13.88
N TYR A 69 -1.49 13.52 -14.80
CA TYR A 69 -1.81 13.29 -16.23
C TYR A 69 -1.69 11.83 -16.64
N GLU A 70 -1.25 10.98 -15.72
CA GLU A 70 -0.99 9.57 -15.99
C GLU A 70 -2.19 8.70 -15.58
N THR A 71 -2.32 7.53 -16.21
CA THR A 71 -3.29 6.52 -15.78
C THR A 71 -2.96 6.12 -14.34
N ILE A 72 -3.92 6.32 -13.45
CA ILE A 72 -3.79 5.98 -12.04
C ILE A 72 -3.76 4.47 -11.92
N LYS A 73 -2.69 3.95 -11.31
CA LYS A 73 -2.56 2.54 -10.96
C LYS A 73 -2.22 2.46 -9.49
N GLU A 74 -3.09 1.81 -8.75
CA GLU A 74 -2.88 1.53 -7.33
C GLU A 74 -1.73 0.53 -7.16
N ARG A 75 -0.99 0.67 -6.07
CA ARG A 75 0.04 -0.29 -5.70
C ARG A 75 -0.54 -1.69 -5.52
N LEU A 76 0.28 -2.70 -5.80
CA LEU A 76 -0.05 -4.07 -5.46
C LEU A 76 -0.25 -4.20 -3.94
N THR A 77 -1.35 -4.84 -3.55
CA THR A 77 -1.65 -5.18 -2.17
C THR A 77 -1.85 -6.68 -2.07
N LEU A 78 -1.45 -7.25 -0.93
CA LEU A 78 -1.70 -8.66 -0.63
C LEU A 78 -3.10 -8.80 -0.03
N PRO A 79 -3.85 -9.85 -0.39
CA PRO A 79 -5.13 -10.15 0.25
C PRO A 79 -4.94 -10.46 1.73
N THR A 80 -5.98 -10.21 2.53
CA THR A 80 -6.02 -10.70 3.91
C THR A 80 -6.44 -12.16 3.90
N ILE A 81 -5.63 -13.05 4.46
CA ILE A 81 -5.94 -14.48 4.57
C ILE A 81 -6.44 -14.78 5.98
N ASN A 82 -7.50 -15.58 6.07
CA ASN A 82 -7.96 -16.09 7.35
C ASN A 82 -7.02 -17.21 7.79
N SER A 83 -6.35 -17.06 8.94
CA SER A 83 -5.34 -18.03 9.45
C SER A 83 -5.91 -19.41 9.77
N GLU A 84 -7.24 -19.57 9.76
CA GLU A 84 -7.93 -20.85 9.95
C GLU A 84 -8.11 -21.65 8.64
N ALA A 85 -7.84 -21.04 7.48
CA ALA A 85 -7.89 -21.75 6.22
C ALA A 85 -6.73 -22.76 6.13
N PRO A 86 -6.99 -24.02 5.70
CA PRO A 86 -5.92 -24.98 5.51
C PRO A 86 -4.89 -24.43 4.52
N PRO A 87 -3.59 -24.75 4.69
CA PRO A 87 -2.56 -24.36 3.72
C PRO A 87 -2.98 -24.81 2.32
N PRO A 88 -2.62 -24.04 1.27
CA PRO A 88 -3.06 -24.37 -0.06
C PRO A 88 -2.43 -25.71 -0.45
N GLU A 89 -3.18 -26.57 -1.15
CA GLU A 89 -2.65 -27.87 -1.63
C GLU A 89 -1.46 -27.69 -2.58
N SER A 90 -1.24 -26.47 -3.12
CA SER A 90 -0.08 -26.14 -3.93
C SER A 90 1.16 -25.98 -3.06
N ASP A 91 1.99 -27.00 -3.21
CA ASP A 91 3.16 -27.30 -2.40
C ASP A 91 4.33 -26.37 -2.73
N ILE A 92 4.19 -25.06 -2.53
CA ILE A 92 5.34 -24.13 -2.58
C ILE A 92 6.46 -24.62 -1.66
N THR A 93 6.12 -25.33 -0.58
CA THR A 93 7.04 -26.02 0.32
C THR A 93 7.84 -27.12 -0.35
N THR A 94 7.23 -27.96 -1.19
CA THR A 94 7.92 -29.05 -1.92
C THR A 94 8.74 -28.55 -3.10
N TYR A 95 8.40 -27.40 -3.70
CA TYR A 95 9.22 -26.78 -4.76
C TYR A 95 10.51 -26.09 -4.26
N LEU A 96 10.77 -26.08 -2.95
CA LEU A 96 11.97 -25.45 -2.37
C LEU A 96 13.25 -26.30 -2.48
N GLU A 97 13.15 -27.59 -2.81
CA GLU A 97 14.30 -28.50 -2.89
C GLU A 97 14.97 -28.60 -4.28
N GLU A 98 14.29 -28.21 -5.37
CA GLU A 98 14.86 -28.36 -6.70
C GLU A 98 15.37 -27.04 -7.32
N ALA A 99 16.59 -27.13 -7.83
CA ALA A 99 17.50 -26.07 -8.24
C ALA A 99 17.10 -25.31 -9.52
N THR A 100 15.85 -24.87 -9.65
CA THR A 100 15.42 -23.94 -10.71
C THR A 100 15.23 -22.56 -10.08
N PRO A 101 16.15 -21.60 -10.29
CA PRO A 101 16.39 -20.59 -9.27
C PRO A 101 15.36 -19.46 -9.36
N PHE A 102 14.87 -19.06 -8.19
CA PHE A 102 14.24 -17.78 -7.84
C PHE A 102 12.90 -17.37 -8.45
N THR A 103 12.17 -18.13 -9.28
CA THR A 103 10.81 -17.72 -9.74
C THR A 103 9.82 -18.89 -9.75
N TYR A 104 8.64 -18.69 -9.17
CA TYR A 104 7.57 -19.67 -9.07
C TYR A 104 6.25 -19.04 -9.52
N ASP A 105 5.39 -19.82 -10.18
CA ASP A 105 4.01 -19.40 -10.44
C ASP A 105 3.22 -19.46 -9.13
N ALA A 106 2.59 -18.36 -8.75
CA ALA A 106 1.90 -18.21 -7.48
C ALA A 106 0.88 -17.08 -7.56
N THR A 107 -0.36 -17.32 -7.13
CA THR A 107 -1.35 -16.26 -6.98
C THR A 107 -0.95 -15.31 -5.84
N LEU A 108 -1.59 -14.15 -5.74
CA LEU A 108 -1.41 -13.26 -4.59
C LEU A 108 -1.78 -13.92 -3.26
N GLU A 109 -2.78 -14.81 -3.26
CA GLU A 109 -3.16 -15.60 -2.08
C GLU A 109 -2.03 -16.56 -1.69
N THR A 110 -1.56 -17.41 -2.62
CA THR A 110 -0.45 -18.34 -2.35
C THR A 110 0.82 -17.59 -1.92
N SER A 111 1.11 -16.45 -2.54
CA SER A 111 2.24 -15.58 -2.16
C SER A 111 2.09 -15.03 -0.74
N THR A 112 0.87 -14.68 -0.33
CA THR A 112 0.59 -14.21 1.04
C THR A 112 0.79 -15.33 2.05
N MET A 113 0.33 -16.54 1.75
CA MET A 113 0.53 -17.71 2.61
C MET A 113 2.02 -18.04 2.78
N TYR A 114 2.80 -17.95 1.69
CA TYR A 114 4.25 -18.11 1.75
C TYR A 114 4.91 -17.08 2.68
N LEU A 115 4.55 -15.80 2.57
CA LEU A 115 5.09 -14.74 3.41
C LEU A 115 4.66 -14.90 4.88
N GLN A 116 3.44 -15.36 5.12
CA GLN A 116 2.97 -15.71 6.47
C GLN A 116 3.81 -16.84 7.06
N HIS A 117 4.05 -17.91 6.29
CA HIS A 117 4.89 -19.03 6.72
C HIS A 117 6.34 -18.58 7.02
N LEU A 118 6.91 -17.67 6.22
CA LEU A 118 8.22 -17.09 6.52
C LEU A 118 8.22 -16.34 7.87
N LYS A 119 7.20 -15.51 8.13
CA LYS A 119 7.05 -14.80 9.41
C LYS A 119 6.92 -15.77 10.59
N GLU A 120 6.08 -16.79 10.46
CA GLU A 120 5.91 -17.86 11.47
C GLU A 120 7.22 -18.63 11.71
N SER A 121 8.03 -18.79 10.66
CA SER A 121 9.37 -19.38 10.72
C SER A 121 10.45 -18.43 11.25
N GLY A 122 10.09 -17.23 11.70
CA GLY A 122 11.01 -16.26 12.33
C GLY A 122 11.72 -15.30 11.37
N TRP A 123 11.28 -15.20 10.11
CA TRP A 123 11.78 -14.16 9.20
C TRP A 123 11.11 -12.82 9.48
N VAL A 124 11.91 -11.76 9.56
CA VAL A 124 11.45 -10.39 9.78
C VAL A 124 11.57 -9.61 8.48
N ILE A 125 10.46 -9.04 7.98
CA ILE A 125 10.48 -8.07 6.88
C ILE A 125 11.04 -6.76 7.43
N PHE A 126 12.20 -6.33 6.94
CA PHE A 126 12.84 -5.08 7.38
C PHE A 126 12.77 -3.97 6.33
N ALA A 127 12.47 -4.30 5.08
CA ALA A 127 12.17 -3.32 4.04
C ALA A 127 11.09 -3.83 3.07
N GLN A 128 10.29 -2.91 2.54
CA GLN A 128 9.21 -3.19 1.60
C GLN A 128 9.09 -2.06 0.58
N TYR A 129 9.01 -2.41 -0.70
CA TYR A 129 8.88 -1.48 -1.82
C TYR A 129 7.75 -1.95 -2.73
N ALA A 130 6.74 -1.13 -2.92
CA ALA A 130 5.54 -1.50 -3.66
C ALA A 130 5.23 -0.50 -4.77
N ASN A 131 4.76 -1.03 -5.90
CA ASN A 131 4.08 -0.28 -6.95
C ASN A 131 3.01 -1.18 -7.59
N TYR A 132 2.36 -0.72 -8.66
CA TYR A 132 1.28 -1.47 -9.31
C TYR A 132 1.69 -2.81 -9.95
N LEU A 133 2.98 -3.07 -10.14
CA LEU A 133 3.49 -4.30 -10.75
C LEU A 133 3.94 -5.33 -9.72
N TYR A 134 4.46 -4.87 -8.58
CA TYR A 134 5.11 -5.76 -7.64
C TYR A 134 5.11 -5.24 -6.20
N LEU A 135 5.35 -6.17 -5.29
CA LEU A 135 5.73 -5.96 -3.90
C LEU A 135 7.08 -6.64 -3.64
N ASP A 136 8.12 -5.84 -3.41
CA ASP A 136 9.50 -6.27 -3.19
C ASP A 136 9.85 -6.14 -1.71
N MET A 137 10.05 -7.27 -1.04
CA MET A 137 10.29 -7.37 0.39
C MET A 137 11.68 -7.91 0.67
N TYR A 138 12.35 -7.30 1.64
CA TYR A 138 13.63 -7.75 2.16
C TYR A 138 13.42 -8.31 3.56
N LEU A 139 13.85 -9.55 3.75
CA LEU A 139 13.66 -10.31 4.96
C LEU A 139 15.00 -10.70 5.58
N LYS A 140 15.03 -10.75 6.91
CA LYS A 140 16.19 -11.17 7.69
C LYS A 140 15.80 -12.24 8.69
N LYS A 141 16.66 -13.25 8.85
CA LYS A 141 16.63 -14.21 9.95
C LYS A 141 18.07 -14.49 10.35
N ASP A 142 18.40 -14.21 11.61
CA ASP A 142 19.79 -14.23 12.11
C ASP A 142 20.70 -13.37 11.20
N ASP A 143 21.79 -13.91 10.66
CA ASP A 143 22.69 -13.21 9.73
C ASP A 143 22.38 -13.49 8.24
N ILE A 144 21.24 -14.12 7.95
CA ILE A 144 20.82 -14.48 6.59
C ILE A 144 19.78 -13.49 6.08
N TYR A 145 20.00 -13.00 4.87
CA TYR A 145 19.11 -12.09 4.17
C TYR A 145 18.48 -12.76 2.94
N MET A 146 17.20 -12.46 2.73
CA MET A 146 16.42 -12.91 1.59
C MET A 146 15.68 -11.72 0.98
N ARG A 147 15.47 -11.76 -0.34
CA ARG A 147 14.57 -10.86 -1.04
C ARG A 147 13.45 -11.65 -1.68
N VAL A 148 12.21 -11.22 -1.46
CA VAL A 148 11.00 -11.84 -2.02
C VAL A 148 10.25 -10.79 -2.83
N ILE A 149 10.05 -11.04 -4.11
CA ILE A 149 9.31 -10.15 -5.02
C ILE A 149 8.02 -10.84 -5.40
N VAL A 150 6.89 -10.32 -4.95
CA VAL A 150 5.55 -10.76 -5.37
C VAL A 150 5.12 -9.98 -6.58
N LEU A 151 4.63 -10.69 -7.58
CA LEU A 151 3.98 -10.21 -8.80
C LEU A 151 2.55 -10.78 -8.80
N ASP A 152 1.72 -10.35 -9.74
CA ASP A 152 0.30 -10.76 -9.82
C ASP A 152 0.11 -12.30 -9.85
N GLU A 153 0.92 -12.99 -10.67
CA GLU A 153 0.83 -14.44 -10.89
C GLU A 153 2.13 -15.19 -10.56
N LYS A 154 3.12 -14.50 -9.99
CA LYS A 154 4.45 -15.07 -9.74
C LYS A 154 5.05 -14.56 -8.44
N ILE A 155 5.89 -15.39 -7.83
CA ILE A 155 6.75 -14.99 -6.72
C ILE A 155 8.20 -15.26 -7.08
N LYS A 156 9.08 -14.32 -6.72
CA LYS A 156 10.52 -14.49 -6.88
C LYS A 156 11.24 -14.48 -5.57
N ILE A 157 12.20 -15.38 -5.38
CA ILE A 157 12.88 -15.59 -4.10
C ILE A 157 14.39 -15.63 -4.32
N PHE A 158 15.10 -14.67 -3.73
CA PHE A 158 16.56 -14.59 -3.75
C PHE A 158 17.09 -14.80 -2.34
N LYS A 159 17.80 -15.90 -2.12
CA LYS A 159 18.44 -16.23 -0.84
C LYS A 159 19.87 -15.70 -0.80
N ASN A 160 20.40 -15.45 0.39
CA ASN A 160 21.79 -15.03 0.63
C ASN A 160 22.18 -13.73 -0.09
N ILE A 161 21.28 -12.74 -0.08
CA ILE A 161 21.60 -11.39 -0.58
C ILE A 161 22.47 -10.62 0.43
N SER A 162 23.07 -9.49 0.03
CA SER A 162 23.93 -8.68 0.90
C SER A 162 23.20 -7.95 2.04
N GLY A 163 21.88 -7.81 1.94
CA GLY A 163 21.06 -7.00 2.86
C GLY A 163 21.01 -5.51 2.50
N GLU A 164 21.73 -5.07 1.46
CA GLU A 164 21.60 -3.72 0.91
C GLU A 164 20.22 -3.52 0.27
N VAL A 165 19.61 -2.37 0.53
CA VAL A 165 18.28 -2.01 0.01
C VAL A 165 18.32 -0.64 -0.67
N PRO A 166 17.43 -0.39 -1.67
CA PRO A 166 17.33 0.91 -2.31
C PRO A 166 16.96 2.04 -1.33
N ASP A 167 17.42 3.26 -1.59
CA ASP A 167 16.96 4.43 -0.83
C ASP A 167 15.43 4.61 -0.98
N PRO A 168 14.65 4.61 0.12
CA PRO A 168 13.19 4.69 0.07
C PRO A 168 12.65 5.94 -0.64
N LEU A 169 13.25 7.10 -0.39
CA LEU A 169 12.82 8.36 -1.00
C LEU A 169 13.08 8.35 -2.50
N SER A 170 14.27 7.91 -2.91
CA SER A 170 14.65 7.79 -4.33
C SER A 170 13.75 6.81 -5.09
N TYR A 171 13.36 5.71 -4.46
CA TYR A 171 12.42 4.73 -5.04
C TYR A 171 11.06 5.38 -5.36
N VAL A 172 10.50 6.09 -4.38
CA VAL A 172 9.17 6.71 -4.49
C VAL A 172 9.23 7.89 -5.48
N ASN A 173 10.34 8.63 -5.52
CA ASN A 173 10.53 9.85 -6.30
C ASN A 173 11.40 9.66 -7.57
N GLU A 174 11.36 8.50 -8.21
CA GLU A 174 12.26 8.06 -9.30
C GLU A 174 12.34 8.97 -10.56
N ARG A 175 11.52 10.03 -10.66
CA ARG A 175 11.69 11.10 -11.67
C ARG A 175 12.64 12.23 -11.23
N ALA A 176 12.92 12.39 -9.95
CA ALA A 176 13.89 13.35 -9.44
C ALA A 176 15.35 12.93 -9.70
N SER A 177 15.62 11.63 -9.78
CA SER A 177 16.97 11.07 -10.02
C SER A 177 17.44 11.15 -11.48
N LYS A 178 16.53 11.44 -12.43
CA LYS A 178 16.86 11.58 -13.88
C LYS A 178 17.24 13.00 -14.32
N LYS A 179 17.37 13.94 -13.39
CA LYS A 179 17.99 15.25 -13.63
C LYS A 179 19.43 15.24 -13.10
N LYS A 180 20.33 14.60 -13.84
CA LYS A 180 21.77 14.86 -13.78
C LYS A 180 22.29 14.99 -15.20
#